data_AF-Q4TFS4-F1
#
_entry.id   AF-Q4TFS4-F1
#
_cell.length_a   1.000
_cell.length_b   1.000
_cell.length_c   1.000
_cell.angle_alpha   90.00
_cell.angle_beta   90.00
_cell.angle_gamma   90.00
#
_symmetry.space_group_name_H-M   'P 1'
#
loop_
_entity.id
_entity.type
_entity.pdbx_description
1 polymer ?
#
loop_
_entity_poly.entity_id
_entity_poly.type
_entity_poly.pdbx_seq_one_letter_code
_entity_poly.pdbx_strand_id
1 'polypeptide(L)'
;SPQLSRLLRCCVHLLLSCLFFHAVLVLYGAPLVESALETFSLALLLTSLTTLRCVCVLGPNVQAWIRVFSRHGAMSVWDTCLQITVACTVVGAWVGAFPIPLDWDRPWQVWPVSCSLGALIGFLTGLVAAPTWIHHHRKRLTYKSK
;
A
#
# COMPACT_ATOMS: atom_id res chain seq x y z
N SER A 1 -19.96 19.96 -10.97
CA SER A 1 -18.89 20.04 -11.99
C SER A 1 -18.25 18.66 -12.18
N PRO A 2 -17.67 18.34 -13.36
CA PRO A 2 -16.99 17.06 -13.59
C PRO A 2 -15.77 16.82 -12.69
N GLN A 3 -15.15 17.89 -12.18
CA GLN A 3 -14.05 17.82 -11.21
C GLN A 3 -14.53 17.35 -9.83
N LEU A 4 -15.67 17.87 -9.35
CA LEU A 4 -16.26 17.45 -8.08
C LEU A 4 -16.63 15.97 -8.10
N SER A 5 -17.24 15.47 -9.18
CA SER A 5 -17.59 14.05 -9.28
C SER A 5 -16.36 13.14 -9.30
N ARG A 6 -15.23 13.61 -9.86
CA ARG A 6 -13.96 12.88 -9.80
C ARG A 6 -13.40 12.84 -8.38
N LEU A 7 -13.37 13.99 -7.69
CA LEU A 7 -12.89 14.08 -6.31
C LEU A 7 -13.70 13.17 -5.39
N LEU A 8 -15.03 13.18 -5.51
CA LEU A 8 -15.91 12.29 -4.75
C LEU A 8 -15.58 10.82 -4.97
N ARG A 9 -15.37 10.39 -6.22
CA ARG A 9 -14.94 9.01 -6.52
C ARG A 9 -13.60 8.68 -5.87
N CYS A 10 -12.62 9.60 -5.89
CA CYS A 10 -11.35 9.41 -5.20
C CYS A 10 -11.53 9.22 -3.68
N CYS A 11 -12.33 10.08 -3.03
CA CYS A 11 -12.64 9.97 -1.62
C CYS A 11 -13.30 8.63 -1.28
N VAL A 12 -14.26 8.18 -2.10
CA VAL A 12 -14.89 6.86 -1.93
C VAL A 12 -13.87 5.73 -2.01
N HIS A 13 -12.93 5.76 -2.96
CA HIS A 13 -11.88 4.73 -3.04
C HIS A 13 -10.97 4.74 -1.81
N LEU A 14 -10.59 5.91 -1.30
CA LEU A 14 -9.78 6.04 -0.09
C LEU A 14 -10.52 5.51 1.14
N LEU A 15 -11.80 5.86 1.30
CA LEU A 15 -12.63 5.37 2.40
C LEU A 15 -12.81 3.85 2.35
N LEU A 16 -13.18 3.30 1.18
CA LEU A 16 -13.34 1.85 1.00
C LEU A 16 -12.03 1.09 1.26
N SER A 17 -10.90 1.62 0.81
CA SER A 17 -9.58 1.06 1.09
C SER A 17 -9.25 1.08 2.59
N CYS A 18 -9.53 2.17 3.27
CA CYS A 18 -9.26 2.29 4.71
C CYS A 18 -10.09 1.26 5.49
N LEU A 19 -11.38 1.14 5.18
CA LEU A 19 -12.26 0.14 5.78
C LEU A 19 -11.79 -1.29 5.46
N PHE A 20 -11.36 -1.54 4.23
CA PHE A 20 -10.81 -2.83 3.83
C PHE A 20 -9.55 -3.19 4.63
N PHE A 21 -8.57 -2.29 4.73
CA PHE A 21 -7.36 -2.52 5.52
C PHE A 21 -7.70 -2.71 7.01
N HIS A 22 -8.59 -1.90 7.57
CA HIS A 22 -9.02 -2.05 8.96
C HIS A 22 -9.63 -3.44 9.21
N ALA A 23 -10.54 -3.89 8.35
CA ALA A 23 -11.14 -5.21 8.42
C ALA A 23 -10.08 -6.32 8.31
N VAL A 24 -9.13 -6.21 7.37
CA VAL A 24 -8.03 -7.18 7.24
C VAL A 24 -7.17 -7.22 8.51
N LEU A 25 -6.77 -6.08 9.05
CA LEU A 25 -5.95 -6.04 10.28
C LEU A 25 -6.68 -6.71 11.46
N VAL A 26 -7.98 -6.44 11.62
CA VAL A 26 -8.84 -7.10 12.62
C VAL A 26 -8.90 -8.61 12.41
N LEU A 27 -9.12 -9.08 11.17
CA LEU A 27 -9.16 -10.51 10.85
C LEU A 27 -7.82 -11.21 11.11
N TYR A 28 -6.70 -10.48 11.03
CA TYR A 28 -5.35 -10.96 11.35
C TYR A 28 -4.98 -10.80 12.84
N GLY A 29 -5.94 -10.44 13.71
CA GLY A 29 -5.77 -10.45 15.16
C GLY A 29 -5.56 -9.09 15.81
N ALA A 30 -5.74 -7.98 15.08
CA ALA A 30 -5.70 -6.65 15.69
C ALA A 30 -6.85 -6.45 16.70
N PRO A 31 -6.65 -5.72 17.81
CA PRO A 31 -7.70 -5.51 18.80
C PRO A 31 -8.85 -4.67 18.22
N LEU A 32 -10.07 -5.18 18.37
CA LEU A 32 -11.30 -4.61 17.82
C LEU A 32 -11.79 -3.35 18.56
N VAL A 33 -11.69 -3.33 19.89
CA VAL A 33 -12.32 -2.31 20.74
C VAL A 33 -11.26 -1.52 21.53
N GLU A 34 -10.33 -2.21 22.18
CA GLU A 34 -9.32 -1.57 23.04
C GLU A 34 -8.34 -0.70 22.25
N SER A 35 -8.01 -1.11 21.02
CA SER A 35 -7.09 -0.41 20.11
C SER A 35 -7.75 -0.04 18.78
N ALA A 36 -9.06 0.22 18.77
CA ALA A 36 -9.80 0.50 17.54
C ALA A 36 -9.22 1.70 16.78
N LEU A 37 -8.88 2.78 17.49
CA LEU A 37 -8.30 3.99 16.93
C LEU A 37 -6.91 3.72 16.35
N GLU A 38 -6.08 2.96 17.04
CA GLU A 38 -4.74 2.57 16.62
C GLU A 38 -4.77 1.72 15.35
N THR A 39 -5.63 0.69 15.32
CA THR A 39 -5.87 -0.15 14.14
C THR A 39 -6.39 0.68 12.97
N PHE A 40 -7.26 1.67 13.23
CA PHE A 40 -7.73 2.61 12.20
C PHE A 40 -6.61 3.53 11.70
N SER A 41 -5.74 4.05 12.57
CA SER A 41 -4.57 4.84 12.19
C SER A 41 -3.61 4.05 11.29
N LEU A 42 -3.37 2.77 11.58
CA LEU A 42 -2.57 1.90 10.71
C LEU A 42 -3.26 1.67 9.36
N ALA A 43 -4.58 1.43 9.33
CA ALA A 43 -5.33 1.28 8.10
C ALA A 43 -5.30 2.55 7.22
N LEU A 44 -5.36 3.73 7.86
CA LEU A 44 -5.22 5.03 7.21
C LEU A 44 -3.80 5.22 6.65
N LEU A 45 -2.77 4.82 7.40
CA LEU A 45 -1.38 4.85 6.94
C LEU A 45 -1.20 3.95 5.70
N LEU A 46 -1.67 2.69 5.76
CA LEU A 46 -1.59 1.76 4.63
C LEU A 46 -2.34 2.29 3.40
N THR A 47 -3.52 2.87 3.59
CA THR A 47 -4.30 3.51 2.52
C THR A 47 -3.53 4.68 1.89
N SER A 48 -2.86 5.48 2.72
CA SER A 48 -2.06 6.64 2.27
C SER A 48 -0.82 6.21 1.49
N LEU A 49 -0.14 5.16 1.94
CA LEU A 49 1.08 4.65 1.28
C LEU A 49 0.77 3.83 0.02
N THR A 50 -0.44 3.29 -0.11
CA THR A 50 -0.84 2.42 -1.23
C THR A 50 -1.91 3.06 -2.14
N THR A 51 -3.17 3.02 -1.73
CA THR A 51 -4.35 3.42 -2.50
C THR A 51 -4.30 4.88 -2.93
N LEU A 52 -3.85 5.80 -2.08
CA LEU A 52 -3.71 7.21 -2.46
C LEU A 52 -2.80 7.38 -3.67
N ARG A 53 -1.67 6.66 -3.71
CA ARG A 53 -0.75 6.72 -4.84
C ARG A 53 -1.38 6.17 -6.11
N CYS A 54 -2.11 5.05 -6.00
CA CYS A 54 -2.86 4.48 -7.12
C CYS A 54 -3.90 5.46 -7.66
N VAL A 55 -4.67 6.13 -6.79
CA VAL A 55 -5.64 7.16 -7.19
C VAL A 55 -4.96 8.35 -7.85
N CYS A 56 -3.82 8.82 -7.33
CA CYS A 56 -3.09 9.96 -7.90
C CYS A 56 -2.54 9.68 -9.31
N VAL A 57 -2.08 8.45 -9.58
CA VAL A 57 -1.44 8.10 -10.85
C VAL A 57 -2.44 7.51 -11.86
N LEU A 58 -3.32 6.61 -11.44
CA LEU A 58 -4.26 5.89 -12.30
C LEU A 58 -5.66 6.52 -12.33
N GLY A 59 -5.94 7.45 -11.42
CA GLY A 59 -7.29 7.96 -11.19
C GLY A 59 -8.22 6.92 -10.54
N PRO A 60 -9.50 7.28 -10.30
CA PRO A 60 -10.53 6.36 -9.82
C PRO A 60 -11.05 5.47 -10.96
N ASN A 61 -10.14 4.77 -11.65
CA ASN A 61 -10.43 3.85 -12.75
C ASN A 61 -10.07 2.41 -12.36
N VAL A 62 -11.06 1.66 -11.88
CA VAL A 62 -10.87 0.28 -11.41
C VAL A 62 -10.28 -0.64 -12.48
N GLN A 63 -10.61 -0.44 -13.76
CA GLN A 63 -10.04 -1.25 -14.85
C GLN A 63 -8.52 -1.02 -15.00
N ALA A 64 -8.08 0.22 -14.82
CA ALA A 64 -6.64 0.53 -14.80
C ALA A 64 -5.95 -0.15 -13.61
N TRP A 65 -6.61 -0.22 -12.44
CA TRP A 65 -6.06 -0.85 -11.25
C TRP A 65 -5.94 -2.36 -11.42
N ILE A 66 -7.01 -3.01 -11.88
CA ILE A 66 -7.02 -4.45 -12.18
C ILE A 66 -5.90 -4.78 -13.16
N ARG A 67 -5.76 -4.00 -14.24
CA ARG A 67 -4.69 -4.18 -15.22
C ARG A 67 -3.32 -4.03 -14.55
N VAL A 68 -3.08 -2.93 -13.83
CA VAL A 68 -1.78 -2.68 -13.19
C VAL A 68 -1.43 -3.78 -12.19
N PHE A 69 -2.36 -4.30 -11.41
CA PHE A 69 -2.08 -5.36 -10.42
C PHE A 69 -2.24 -6.79 -10.96
N SER A 70 -2.52 -6.96 -12.26
CA SER A 70 -2.53 -8.26 -12.92
C SER A 70 -1.14 -8.75 -13.28
N ARG A 71 -1.00 -10.07 -13.47
CA ARG A 71 0.26 -10.71 -13.89
C ARG A 71 0.73 -10.10 -15.22
N HIS A 72 1.90 -9.45 -15.21
CA HIS A 72 2.51 -8.73 -16.34
C HIS A 72 1.74 -7.51 -16.88
N GLY A 73 0.75 -6.98 -16.14
CA GLY A 73 -0.08 -5.86 -16.58
C GLY A 73 0.48 -4.46 -16.29
N ALA A 74 1.61 -4.36 -15.59
CA ALA A 74 2.39 -3.12 -15.53
C ALA A 74 3.08 -2.87 -16.88
N MET A 75 2.62 -1.83 -17.57
CA MET A 75 3.07 -1.49 -18.93
C MET A 75 3.95 -0.24 -18.94
N SER A 76 3.91 0.57 -17.88
CA SER A 76 4.73 1.76 -17.72
C SER A 76 5.68 1.68 -16.53
N VAL A 77 6.67 2.59 -16.51
CA VAL A 77 7.53 2.84 -15.35
C VAL A 77 6.69 3.15 -14.11
N TRP A 78 5.65 3.97 -14.26
CA TRP A 78 4.74 4.34 -13.17
C TRP A 78 3.96 3.15 -12.63
N ASP A 79 3.41 2.30 -13.50
CA ASP A 79 2.69 1.08 -13.09
C ASP A 79 3.61 0.14 -12.30
N THR A 80 4.84 -0.03 -12.78
CA THR A 80 5.86 -0.86 -12.13
C THR A 80 6.24 -0.30 -10.76
N CYS A 81 6.45 1.02 -10.66
CA CYS A 81 6.71 1.70 -9.39
C CYS A 81 5.56 1.51 -8.39
N LEU A 82 4.31 1.62 -8.85
CA LEU A 82 3.14 1.39 -8.00
C LEU A 82 3.10 -0.05 -7.49
N GLN A 83 3.22 -1.04 -8.38
CA GLN A 83 3.21 -2.46 -8.00
C GLN A 83 4.27 -2.77 -6.94
N ILE A 84 5.53 -2.42 -7.21
CA ILE A 84 6.65 -2.72 -6.32
C ILE A 84 6.46 -2.00 -4.98
N THR A 85 6.12 -0.71 -5.00
CA THR A 85 5.98 0.04 -3.73
C THR A 85 4.81 -0.46 -2.89
N VAL A 86 3.65 -0.76 -3.51
CA VAL A 86 2.49 -1.29 -2.78
C VAL A 86 2.81 -2.66 -2.20
N ALA A 87 3.44 -3.54 -2.98
CA ALA A 87 3.84 -4.86 -2.50
C ALA A 87 4.83 -4.75 -1.32
N CYS A 88 5.89 -3.95 -1.45
CA CYS A 88 6.85 -3.76 -0.37
C CYS A 88 6.24 -3.13 0.88
N THR A 89 5.30 -2.19 0.75
CA THR A 89 4.58 -1.57 1.88
C THR A 89 3.77 -2.60 2.65
N VAL A 90 2.96 -3.40 1.95
CA VAL A 90 2.09 -4.42 2.58
C VAL A 90 2.92 -5.53 3.20
N VAL A 91 3.95 -6.02 2.50
CA VAL A 91 4.88 -7.02 3.04
C VAL A 91 5.62 -6.47 4.26
N GLY A 92 6.07 -5.21 4.20
CA GLY A 92 6.73 -4.55 5.33
C GLY A 92 5.84 -4.46 6.56
N ALA A 93 4.58 -4.05 6.38
CA ALA A 93 3.60 -4.02 7.48
C ALA A 93 3.36 -5.40 8.08
N TRP A 94 3.22 -6.42 7.24
CA TRP A 94 3.05 -7.81 7.66
C TRP A 94 4.27 -8.35 8.41
N VAL A 95 5.49 -8.11 7.91
CA VAL A 95 6.74 -8.46 8.61
C VAL A 95 6.85 -7.71 9.94
N GLY A 96 6.39 -6.46 9.98
CA GLY A 96 6.32 -5.66 11.20
C GLY A 96 5.42 -6.24 12.29
N ALA A 97 4.54 -7.20 11.98
CA ALA A 97 3.74 -7.89 12.98
C ALA A 97 4.53 -9.00 13.72
N PHE A 98 5.60 -9.56 13.13
CA PHE A 98 6.36 -10.66 13.74
C PHE A 98 7.04 -10.33 15.08
N PRO A 99 7.55 -9.11 15.32
CA PRO A 99 8.12 -8.76 16.62
C PRO A 99 7.10 -8.68 17.76
N ILE A 100 5.79 -8.60 17.48
CA ILE A 100 4.76 -8.42 18.51
C ILE A 100 4.69 -9.64 19.46
N PRO A 101 4.58 -10.90 18.97
CA PRO A 101 4.48 -12.06 19.85
C PRO A 101 5.79 -12.43 20.55
N LEU A 102 6.92 -11.89 20.08
CA LEU A 102 8.24 -12.14 20.69
C LEU A 102 8.46 -11.31 21.96
N ASP A 103 7.63 -10.27 22.16
CA ASP A 103 7.52 -9.42 23.35
C ASP A 103 8.85 -9.20 24.09
N TRP A 104 9.73 -8.36 23.50
CA TRP A 104 10.98 -7.95 24.13
C TRP A 104 10.77 -6.79 25.12
N ASP A 105 9.53 -6.54 25.56
CA ASP A 105 9.11 -5.42 26.41
C ASP A 105 9.58 -4.06 25.87
N ARG A 106 9.60 -3.89 24.54
CA ARG A 106 10.05 -2.64 23.90
C ARG A 106 8.88 -1.80 23.39
N PRO A 107 8.92 -0.46 23.58
CA PRO A 107 7.82 0.41 23.15
C PRO A 107 7.60 0.41 21.64
N TRP A 108 8.62 0.06 20.84
CA TRP A 108 8.50 -0.02 19.38
C TRP A 108 7.77 -1.29 18.90
N GLN A 109 7.65 -2.32 19.74
CA GLN A 109 6.95 -3.58 19.40
C GLN A 109 5.44 -3.48 19.59
N VAL A 110 4.98 -2.53 20.40
CA VAL A 110 3.56 -2.36 20.74
C VAL A 110 2.73 -2.11 19.48
N TRP A 111 1.54 -2.70 19.41
CA TRP A 111 0.59 -2.42 18.33
C TRP A 111 0.19 -0.94 18.32
N PRO A 112 0.16 -0.25 17.18
CA PRO A 112 0.48 -0.69 15.82
C PRO A 112 1.88 -0.22 15.36
N VAL A 113 2.76 0.17 16.29
CA VAL A 113 4.02 0.88 16.03
C VAL A 113 4.95 0.05 15.15
N SER A 114 5.17 -1.22 15.48
CA SER A 114 6.04 -2.12 14.72
C SER A 114 5.56 -2.31 13.28
N CYS A 115 4.26 -2.55 13.09
CA CYS A 115 3.61 -2.64 11.77
C CYS A 115 3.71 -1.33 10.99
N SER A 116 3.57 -0.19 11.67
CA SER A 116 3.66 1.14 11.05
C SER A 116 5.09 1.43 10.56
N LEU A 117 6.09 1.11 11.38
CA LEU A 117 7.50 1.18 10.99
C LEU A 117 7.80 0.23 9.83
N GLY A 118 7.29 -1.00 9.89
CA GLY A 118 7.41 -1.98 8.81
C GLY A 118 6.81 -1.47 7.49
N ALA A 119 5.62 -0.87 7.54
CA ALA A 119 4.97 -0.28 6.36
C ALA A 119 5.81 0.85 5.75
N LEU A 120 6.35 1.75 6.58
CA LEU A 120 7.19 2.86 6.14
C LEU A 120 8.52 2.37 5.56
N ILE A 121 9.20 1.44 6.22
CA ILE A 121 10.45 0.85 5.73
C ILE A 121 10.21 0.10 4.42
N GLY A 122 9.11 -0.66 4.33
CA GLY A 122 8.69 -1.34 3.11
C GLY A 122 8.43 -0.35 1.98
N PHE A 123 7.72 0.73 2.24
CA PHE A 123 7.48 1.80 1.28
C PHE A 123 8.78 2.44 0.77
N LEU A 124 9.69 2.82 1.68
CA LEU A 124 11.01 3.37 1.33
C LEU A 124 11.85 2.38 0.53
N THR A 125 11.81 1.10 0.91
CA THR A 125 12.48 0.03 0.16
C THR A 125 11.90 -0.07 -1.24
N GLY A 126 10.58 0.01 -1.40
CA GLY A 126 9.90 0.02 -2.70
C GLY A 126 10.30 1.21 -3.57
N LEU A 127 10.49 2.40 -2.97
CA LEU A 127 10.98 3.59 -3.68
C LEU A 127 12.39 3.43 -4.24
N VAL A 128 13.24 2.62 -3.60
CA VAL A 128 14.60 2.33 -4.07
C VAL A 128 14.61 1.12 -5.03
N ALA A 129 13.86 0.07 -4.69
CA ALA A 129 13.79 -1.17 -5.45
C ALA A 129 13.10 -1.00 -6.81
N ALA A 130 12.12 -0.11 -6.93
CA ALA A 130 11.44 0.10 -8.20
C ALA A 130 12.37 0.68 -9.30
N PRO A 131 13.09 1.78 -9.08
CA PRO A 131 14.07 2.29 -10.04
C PRO A 131 15.17 1.29 -10.39
N THR A 132 15.69 0.53 -9.42
CA THR A 132 16.74 -0.47 -9.69
C THR A 132 16.21 -1.62 -10.55
N TRP A 133 15.01 -2.11 -10.26
CA TRP A 133 14.33 -3.13 -11.07
C TRP A 133 14.06 -2.62 -12.50
N ILE A 134 13.54 -1.39 -12.62
CA ILE A 134 13.28 -0.75 -13.91
C ILE A 134 14.56 -0.56 -14.71
N HIS A 135 15.65 -0.12 -14.07
CA HIS A 135 16.95 0.05 -14.71
C HIS A 135 17.46 -1.27 -15.28
N HIS A 136 17.41 -2.34 -14.48
CA HIS A 136 17.83 -3.68 -14.89
C HIS A 136 16.94 -4.28 -16.00
N HIS A 137 15.67 -3.88 -16.07
CA HIS A 137 14.69 -4.40 -17.03
C HIS A 137 14.26 -3.42 -18.13
N ARG A 138 14.99 -2.31 -18.29
CA ARG A 138 14.64 -1.20 -19.20
C ARG A 138 14.40 -1.64 -20.65
N LYS A 139 15.14 -2.63 -21.14
CA LYS A 139 15.02 -3.16 -22.52
C LYS A 139 13.68 -3.87 -22.75
N ARG A 140 13.11 -4.49 -21.71
CA ARG A 140 11.81 -5.19 -21.80
C ARG A 140 10.63 -4.22 -21.70
N LEU A 141 10.76 -3.16 -20.89
CA LEU A 141 9.71 -2.16 -20.71
C LEU A 141 9.56 -1.24 -21.94
N THR A 142 10.68 -0.87 -22.58
CA THR A 142 10.67 -0.04 -23.80
C THR A 142 10.02 -0.74 -25.00
N TYR A 143 10.09 -2.07 -25.09
CA TYR A 143 9.42 -2.84 -26.15
C TYR A 143 7.90 -2.91 -25.95
N LYS A 144 7.42 -2.96 -24.71
CA LYS A 144 5.98 -3.00 -24.39
C LYS A 144 5.26 -1.65 -24.51
N SER A 145 6.01 -0.56 -24.59
CA SER A 145 5.49 0.81 -24.71
C SER A 145 5.36 1.29 -26.17
N LYS A 146 5.80 0.48 -27.15
CA LYS A 146 5.56 0.70 -28.58
C LYS A 146 4.36 -0.13 -29.01
#